data_AF-A0A2V5Q868-F1
#
_entry.id   AF-A0A2V5Q868-F1
#
_cell.length_a   1.000
_cell.length_b   1.000
_cell.length_c   1.000
_cell.angle_alpha   90.00
_cell.angle_beta   90.00
_cell.angle_gamma   90.00
#
_symmetry.space_group_name_H-M   'P 1'
#
loop_
_entity.id
_entity.type
_entity.pdbx_description
1 polymer ?
#
loop_
_entity_poly.entity_id
_entity_poly.type
_entity_poly.pdbx_seq_one_letter_code
_entity_poly.pdbx_strand_id
1 'polypeptide(L)'
;MCLSRLIVGKYPSWNCRQLERRLKEIGCRLVRTSGGHRHYSNPFHPERLITFAWHPGDVPRGIIADIAEDLGVSRDEFYFKKF
;
A
#
# COMPACT_ATOMS: atom_id res chain seq x y z
N MET A 1 -32.74 -7.12 11.00
CA MET A 1 -31.29 -6.97 11.22
C MET A 1 -30.57 -8.01 10.38
N CYS A 2 -30.11 -7.64 9.19
CA CYS A 2 -29.38 -8.56 8.32
C CYS A 2 -27.92 -8.63 8.78
N LEU A 3 -27.49 -9.79 9.25
CA LEU A 3 -26.09 -10.14 9.44
C LEU A 3 -25.42 -10.22 8.07
N SER A 4 -24.84 -9.10 7.63
CA SER A 4 -23.96 -9.07 6.47
C SER A 4 -22.72 -9.91 6.79
N ARG A 5 -22.71 -11.14 6.29
CA ARG A 5 -21.56 -12.04 6.24
C ARG A 5 -20.40 -11.26 5.61
N LEU A 6 -19.41 -10.87 6.41
CA LEU A 6 -18.20 -10.21 5.93
C LEU A 6 -17.52 -11.16 4.94
N ILE A 7 -17.65 -10.89 3.64
CA ILE A 7 -16.78 -11.49 2.64
C ILE A 7 -15.38 -10.96 2.96
N VAL A 8 -14.60 -11.75 3.69
CA VAL A 8 -13.16 -11.53 3.83
C VAL A 8 -12.61 -11.72 2.42
N GLY A 9 -12.43 -10.62 1.69
CA GLY A 9 -11.79 -10.66 0.38
C GLY A 9 -10.41 -11.30 0.48
N LYS A 10 -9.93 -11.91 -0.62
CA LYS A 10 -8.62 -12.61 -0.72
C LYS A 10 -7.46 -11.85 -0.07
N TYR A 11 -7.51 -10.52 -0.07
CA TYR A 11 -6.47 -9.64 0.46
C TYR A 11 -6.84 -9.06 1.83
N PRO A 12 -5.95 -9.15 2.84
CA PRO A 12 -6.18 -8.53 4.14
C PRO A 12 -6.29 -7.01 4.00
N SER A 13 -7.03 -6.38 4.91
CA SER A 13 -6.94 -4.92 5.06
C SER A 13 -5.65 -4.56 5.83
N TRP A 14 -5.03 -3.45 5.45
CA TRP A 14 -3.83 -2.93 6.09
C TRP A 14 -4.04 -1.49 6.51
N ASN A 15 -3.53 -1.13 7.68
CA ASN A 15 -3.37 0.27 8.06
C ASN A 15 -2.10 0.88 7.45
N CYS A 16 -1.95 2.20 7.60
CA CYS A 16 -0.82 2.95 7.05
C CYS A 16 0.56 2.42 7.50
N ARG A 17 0.67 1.88 8.72
CA ARG A 17 1.95 1.36 9.25
C ARG A 17 2.32 0.03 8.60
N GLN A 18 1.35 -0.84 8.36
CA GLN A 18 1.57 -2.11 7.66
C GLN A 18 1.97 -1.86 6.21
N LEU A 19 1.29 -0.93 5.53
CA LEU A 19 1.67 -0.50 4.18
C LEU A 19 3.07 0.09 4.14
N GLU A 20 3.42 1.01 5.06
CA GLU A 20 4.77 1.57 5.15
C GLU A 20 5.83 0.50 5.35
N ARG A 21 5.61 -0.46 6.26
CA ARG A 21 6.56 -1.55 6.48
C ARG A 21 6.78 -2.33 5.19
N ARG A 22 5.71 -2.64 4.47
CA ARG A 22 5.80 -3.35 3.20
C ARG A 22 6.58 -2.57 2.15
N LEU A 23 6.30 -1.28 2.00
CA LEU A 23 7.02 -0.41 1.08
C LEU A 23 8.52 -0.38 1.40
N LYS A 24 8.90 -0.33 2.68
CA LYS A 24 10.31 -0.40 3.11
C LYS A 24 10.97 -1.74 2.79
N GLU A 25 10.27 -2.86 2.98
CA GLU A 25 10.76 -4.20 2.59
C GLU A 25 11.06 -4.29 1.09
N ILE A 26 10.22 -3.67 0.26
CA ILE A 26 10.42 -3.61 -1.20
C ILE A 26 11.58 -2.67 -1.60
N GLY A 27 12.05 -1.83 -0.67
CA GLY A 27 13.13 -0.87 -0.91
C GLY A 27 12.65 0.55 -1.23
N CYS A 28 11.34 0.83 -1.10
CA CYS A 28 10.82 2.18 -1.21
C CYS A 28 11.26 3.02 0.00
N ARG A 29 11.67 4.28 -0.23
CA ARG A 29 12.16 5.19 0.81
C ARG A 29 11.28 6.43 0.89
N LEU A 30 10.98 6.89 2.09
CA LEU A 30 10.19 8.10 2.29
C LEU A 30 10.98 9.31 1.75
N VAL A 31 10.42 10.02 0.78
CA VAL A 31 11.04 11.20 0.15
C VAL A 31 10.56 12.48 0.82
N ARG A 32 9.24 12.61 1.03
CA ARG A 32 8.64 13.79 1.66
C ARG A 32 7.28 13.46 2.28
N THR A 33 6.85 14.33 3.18
CA THR A 33 5.50 14.34 3.75
C THR A 33 4.89 15.73 3.50
N SER A 34 3.65 15.79 3.02
CA SER A 34 2.96 17.05 2.77
C SER A 34 1.44 16.88 2.89
N GLY A 35 0.76 17.76 3.60
CA GLY A 35 -0.71 17.75 3.71
C GLY A 35 -1.31 16.45 4.27
N GLY A 36 -0.57 15.73 5.12
CA GLY A 36 -0.99 14.42 5.60
C GLY A 36 -0.77 13.27 4.62
N HIS A 37 -0.22 13.53 3.42
CA HIS A 37 0.23 12.49 2.49
C HIS A 37 1.71 12.19 2.69
N ARG A 38 2.08 10.92 2.45
CA ARG A 38 3.47 10.49 2.35
C ARG A 38 3.79 10.12 0.91
N HIS A 39 4.99 10.49 0.49
CA HIS A 39 5.52 10.19 -0.83
C HIS A 39 6.78 9.33 -0.67
N TYR A 40 6.76 8.14 -1.26
CA TYR A 40 7.89 7.22 -1.27
C TYR A 40 8.48 7.11 -2.67
N SER A 41 9.79 6.88 -2.74
CA SER A 41 10.48 6.55 -3.98
C SER A 41 10.00 5.19 -4.49
N ASN A 42 9.95 5.02 -5.81
CA ASN A 42 9.74 3.73 -6.43
C ASN A 42 11.09 3.19 -6.93
N PRO A 43 11.59 2.05 -6.39
CA PRO A 43 12.89 1.51 -6.79
C PRO A 43 12.91 0.93 -8.22
N PHE A 44 11.74 0.62 -8.79
CA PHE A 44 11.61 0.03 -10.14
C PHE A 44 11.32 1.09 -11.21
N HIS A 45 10.72 2.21 -10.82
CA HIS A 45 10.39 3.34 -11.69
C HIS A 45 10.75 4.67 -11.02
N PRO A 46 12.04 5.09 -11.02
CA PRO A 46 12.54 6.23 -10.25
C PRO A 46 11.85 7.57 -10.54
N GLU A 47 11.23 7.70 -11.71
CA GLU A 47 10.44 8.86 -12.14
C GLU A 47 9.04 8.93 -11.50
N ARG A 48 8.58 7.84 -10.85
CA ARG A 48 7.26 7.75 -10.20
C ARG A 48 7.40 7.74 -8.68
N LEU A 49 6.50 8.46 -8.01
CA LEU A 49 6.39 8.46 -6.55
C LEU A 49 5.14 7.71 -6.11
N ILE A 50 5.32 6.80 -5.15
CA ILE A 50 4.21 6.15 -4.46
C ILE A 50 3.64 7.15 -3.46
N THR A 51 2.36 7.52 -3.61
CA THR A 51 1.72 8.54 -2.78
C THR A 51 0.46 8.01 -2.12
N PHE A 52 0.35 8.14 -0.80
CA PHE A 52 -0.88 7.81 -0.08
C PHE A 52 -1.11 8.71 1.14
N ALA A 53 -2.37 8.86 1.54
CA ALA A 53 -2.77 9.61 2.72
C ALA A 53 -2.42 8.85 4.01
N TRP A 54 -1.89 9.55 5.00
CA TRP A 54 -1.57 9.02 6.32
C TRP A 54 -2.68 9.36 7.31
N HIS A 55 -3.53 8.38 7.60
CA HIS A 55 -4.71 8.55 8.45
C HIS A 55 -4.90 7.34 9.39
N PRO A 56 -5.69 7.47 10.47
CA PRO A 56 -6.11 6.33 11.27
C PRO A 56 -7.02 5.39 10.47
N GLY A 57 -7.02 4.11 10.84
CA GLY A 57 -7.81 3.08 10.18
C GLY A 57 -7.10 2.41 9.01
N ASP A 58 -7.87 1.67 8.22
CA ASP A 58 -7.37 0.87 7.11
C ASP A 58 -7.25 1.72 5.84
N VAL A 59 -6.17 1.50 5.10
CA VAL A 59 -5.99 2.02 3.75
C VAL A 59 -6.99 1.31 2.82
N PRO A 60 -7.72 2.05 1.98
CA PRO A 60 -8.63 1.43 1.02
C PRO A 60 -7.91 0.41 0.13
N ARG A 61 -8.52 -0.76 -0.09
CA ARG A 61 -7.91 -1.84 -0.91
C ARG A 61 -7.61 -1.42 -2.35
N GLY A 62 -8.34 -0.43 -2.88
CA GLY A 62 -8.08 0.15 -4.20
C GLY A 62 -6.72 0.84 -4.25
N ILE A 63 -6.41 1.67 -3.26
CA ILE A 63 -5.11 2.34 -3.15
C ILE A 63 -3.96 1.32 -3.08
N ILE A 64 -4.13 0.22 -2.35
CA ILE A 64 -3.08 -0.82 -2.31
C ILE A 64 -2.92 -1.50 -3.69
N ALA A 65 -4.00 -1.65 -4.45
CA ALA A 65 -3.93 -2.20 -5.80
C ALA A 65 -3.20 -1.23 -6.75
N ASP A 66 -3.52 0.05 -6.71
CA ASP A 66 -2.88 1.10 -7.51
C ASP A 66 -1.38 1.18 -7.21
N ILE A 67 -1.00 1.09 -5.93
CA ILE A 67 0.41 1.06 -5.50
C ILE A 67 1.15 -0.17 -6.05
N ALA A 68 0.51 -1.34 -6.05
CA ALA A 68 1.11 -2.55 -6.59
C ALA A 68 1.33 -2.43 -8.11
N GLU A 69 0.37 -1.82 -8.82
CA GLU A 69 0.49 -1.51 -10.25
C GLU A 69 1.63 -0.52 -10.52
N ASP A 70 1.73 0.56 -9.75
CA ASP A 70 2.82 1.53 -9.86
C ASP A 70 4.20 0.91 -9.63
N LEU A 71 4.29 -0.06 -8.73
CA LEU A 71 5.51 -0.83 -8.45
C LEU A 71 5.79 -1.91 -9.50
N GLY A 72 4.88 -2.15 -10.44
CA GLY A 72 5.03 -3.18 -11.46
C GLY A 72 4.98 -4.61 -10.92
N VAL A 73 4.36 -4.82 -9.75
CA VAL A 73 4.26 -6.14 -9.12
C VAL A 73 2.81 -6.61 -9.08
N SER A 74 2.60 -7.92 -9.14
CA SER A 74 1.25 -8.45 -8.95
C SER A 74 0.76 -8.19 -7.51
N ARG A 75 -0.56 -8.12 -7.33
CA ARG A 75 -1.17 -7.93 -6.01
C ARG A 75 -0.82 -9.07 -5.06
N ASP A 76 -0.71 -10.30 -5.55
CA ASP A 76 -0.29 -11.44 -4.72
C ASP A 76 1.17 -11.30 -4.27
N GLU A 77 2.08 -10.89 -5.16
CA GLU A 77 3.46 -10.60 -4.78
C GLU A 77 3.55 -9.47 -3.78
N PHE A 78 2.78 -8.40 -4.00
CA PHE A 78 2.75 -7.26 -3.10
C PHE A 78 2.34 -7.66 -1.68
N TYR A 79 1.36 -8.55 -1.51
CA TYR A 79 0.91 -8.95 -0.17
C TYR A 79 1.76 -10.05 0.47
N PHE A 80 2.29 -11.00 -0.31
CA PHE A 80 2.76 -12.28 0.24
C PHE A 80 4.22 -12.63 -0.06
N LYS A 81 4.88 -11.96 -1.02
CA LYS A 81 6.29 -12.24 -1.34
C LYS A 81 7.21 -11.81 -0.20
N LYS A 82 8.21 -12.62 0.16
CA LYS A 82 9.26 -12.22 1.10
C LYS A 82 10.44 -11.67 0.28
N PHE A 83 10.96 -10.51 0.67
CA PHE A 83 12.10 -9.83 0.04
C PHE A 83 13.29 -9.84 1.01
#